data_AF-A0AA41JI12-F1
#
_entry.id   AF-A0AA41JI12-F1
#
_cell.length_a   1.000
_cell.length_b   1.000
_cell.length_c   1.000
_cell.angle_alpha   90.00
_cell.angle_beta   90.00
_cell.angle_gamma   90.00
#
_symmetry.space_group_name_H-M   'P 1'
#
loop_
_entity.id
_entity.type
_entity.pdbx_description
1 polymer ?
#
loop_
_entity_poly.entity_id
_entity_poly.type
_entity_poly.pdbx_seq_one_letter_code
_entity_poly.pdbx_strand_id
1 'polypeptide(L)' 'MSWYCDVEHELANIRRSIGLLEKTQHAFVNRSSVNDPAYWRVKLNKLRLRFERNKVLELQMDELFARLQRIQDASFRK' A
#
# COMPACT_ATOMS: atom_id res chain seq x y z
N MET A 1 -2.83 -7.27 -23.70
CA MET A 1 -2.09 -7.44 -22.42
C MET A 1 -3.02 -8.16 -21.45
N SER A 2 -2.50 -9.12 -20.68
CA SER A 2 -3.32 -9.89 -19.73
C SER A 2 -3.65 -9.02 -18.53
N TRP A 3 -4.92 -9.00 -18.11
CA TRP A 3 -5.39 -8.26 -16.93
C TRP A 3 -4.58 -8.60 -15.66
N TYR A 4 -3.99 -9.79 -15.61
CA TYR A 4 -3.17 -10.26 -14.50
C TYR A 4 -1.85 -9.49 -14.38
N CYS A 5 -1.22 -9.15 -15.52
CA CYS A 5 0.02 -8.37 -15.54
C CYS A 5 -0.19 -6.94 -15.07
N ASP A 6 -1.36 -6.35 -15.33
CA ASP A 6 -1.68 -4.98 -14.91
C ASP A 6 -1.80 -4.90 -13.37
N VAL A 7 -2.29 -5.97 -12.75
CA VAL A 7 -2.45 -6.08 -11.29
C VAL A 7 -1.13 -6.25 -10.59
N GLU A 8 -0.27 -7.13 -11.10
CA GLU A 8 1.08 -7.29 -10.57
C GLU A 8 1.87 -5.98 -10.66
N HIS A 9 1.69 -5.24 -11.76
CA HIS A 9 2.26 -3.89 -11.89
C HIS A 9 1.70 -2.90 -10.87
N GLU A 10 0.38 -2.84 -10.71
CA GLU A 10 -0.24 -1.92 -9.75
C GLU A 10 0.18 -2.27 -8.31
N LEU A 11 0.22 -3.56 -7.97
CA LEU A 11 0.67 -4.05 -6.66
C LEU A 11 2.15 -3.75 -6.42
N ALA A 12 3.01 -3.94 -7.42
CA ALA A 12 4.43 -3.59 -7.34
C ALA A 12 4.63 -2.08 -7.13
N ASN A 13 3.82 -1.24 -7.79
CA ASN A 13 3.84 0.20 -7.61
C ASN A 13 3.41 0.61 -6.18
N ILE A 14 2.33 0.00 -5.66
CA ILE A 14 1.88 0.23 -4.29
C ILE A 14 2.96 -0.20 -3.29
N ARG A 15 3.59 -1.37 -3.49
CA ARG A 15 4.67 -1.87 -2.63
C ARG A 15 5.87 -0.93 -2.58
N ARG A 16 6.29 -0.39 -3.73
CA ARG A 16 7.37 0.61 -3.79
C ARG A 16 6.99 1.89 -3.05
N SER A 17 5.77 2.37 -3.24
CA SER A 17 5.29 3.59 -2.60
C SER A 17 5.22 3.45 -1.08
N ILE A 18 4.73 2.32 -0.56
CA ILE A 18 4.75 2.01 0.88
C ILE A 18 6.20 1.94 1.40
N GLY A 19 7.11 1.32 0.65
CA GLY A 19 8.53 1.28 1.02
C GLY A 19 9.19 2.67 1.09
N LEU A 20 8.73 3.62 0.29
CA LEU A 20 9.15 5.01 0.41
C LEU A 20 8.56 5.64 1.67
N LEU A 21 7.26 5.47 1.92
CA LEU A 21 6.60 5.99 3.12
C LEU A 21 7.29 5.58 4.42
N GLU A 22 7.68 4.30 4.53
CA GLU A 22 8.39 3.77 5.69
C GLU A 22 9.73 4.49 5.90
N LYS A 23 10.46 4.79 4.83
CA LYS A 23 11.77 5.45 4.90
C LYS A 23 11.66 6.94 5.17
N THR A 24 10.63 7.59 4.65
CA THR A 24 10.47 9.05 4.68
C THR A 24 9.43 9.50 5.70
N GLN A 25 9.01 8.63 6.61
CA GLN A 25 7.99 8.91 7.64
C GLN A 25 8.29 10.17 8.47
N HIS A 26 9.55 10.58 8.58
CA HIS A 26 9.97 11.79 9.31
C HIS A 26 10.22 13.02 8.41
N ALA A 27 10.20 12.85 7.09
CA ALA A 27 10.57 13.88 6.12
C ALA A 27 9.37 14.47 5.36
N PHE A 28 8.16 13.97 5.59
CA PHE A 28 6.96 14.49 4.93
C PHE A 28 6.50 15.80 5.54
N VAL A 29 7.11 16.90 5.06
CA VAL A 29 6.64 18.28 5.30
C VAL A 29 5.43 18.59 4.39
N ASN A 30 5.22 17.80 3.33
CA ASN A 30 4.24 18.10 2.29
C ASN A 30 2.95 17.26 2.45
N ARG A 31 1.80 17.93 2.53
CA ARG A 31 0.46 17.32 2.76
C ARG A 31 -0.15 16.70 1.49
N SER A 32 0.64 16.05 0.65
CA SER A 32 0.10 15.37 -0.53
C SER A 32 -0.54 14.03 -0.14
N SER A 33 -1.64 13.64 -0.80
CA SER A 33 -2.36 12.40 -0.49
C SER A 33 -1.50 11.14 -0.62
N VAL A 34 -0.46 11.17 -1.47
CA VAL A 34 0.48 10.05 -1.64
C VAL A 34 1.40 9.84 -0.44
N ASN A 35 1.51 10.81 0.46
CA ASN A 35 2.26 10.70 1.70
C ASN A 35 1.41 10.17 2.85
N ASP A 36 0.09 10.07 2.65
CA ASP A 36 -0.86 9.59 3.65
C ASP A 36 -1.01 8.05 3.55
N PRO A 37 -0.69 7.29 4.61
CA PRO A 37 -0.94 5.85 4.65
C PRO A 37 -2.41 5.46 4.37
N ALA A 38 -3.39 6.31 4.72
CA ALA A 38 -4.80 6.06 4.47
C ALA A 38 -5.14 6.02 2.96
N TYR A 39 -4.49 6.85 2.14
CA TYR A 39 -4.66 6.84 0.68
C TYR A 39 -4.29 5.47 0.09
N TRP A 40 -3.15 4.92 0.50
CA TRP A 40 -2.69 3.61 0.03
C TRP A 40 -3.56 2.47 0.52
N ARG A 41 -4.10 2.56 1.74
CA ARG A 41 -5.06 1.59 2.28
C ARG A 41 -6.33 1.51 1.43
N VAL A 42 -6.88 2.67 1.03
CA VAL A 42 -8.06 2.74 0.15
C VAL A 42 -7.73 2.15 -1.23
N LYS A 43 -6.57 2.48 -1.80
CA LYS A 43 -6.16 1.95 -3.11
C LYS A 43 -5.97 0.43 -3.08
N LEU A 44 -5.38 -0.11 -2.02
CA LEU A 44 -5.18 -1.54 -1.83
C LEU A 44 -6.50 -2.29 -1.62
N ASN A 45 -7.47 -1.70 -0.89
CA ASN A 45 -8.82 -2.26 -0.76
C ASN A 45 -9.55 -2.34 -2.10
N LYS A 46 -9.46 -1.29 -2.94
CA LYS A 46 -10.03 -1.31 -4.29
C LYS A 46 -9.40 -2.40 -5.16
N LEU A 47 -8.10 -2.64 -5.00
CA LEU A 47 -7.42 -3.75 -5.67
C LEU A 47 -7.94 -5.10 -5.14
N ARG A 48 -8.02 -5.30 -3.82
CA ARG A 48 -8.54 -6.54 -3.22
C ARG A 48 -9.93 -6.94 -3.73
N LEU A 49 -10.87 -5.98 -3.80
CA LEU A 49 -12.23 -6.22 -4.28
C LEU A 49 -12.31 -6.70 -5.74
N ARG A 50 -11.29 -6.38 -6.55
CA ARG A 50 -11.23 -6.82 -7.94
C ARG A 50 -10.68 -8.25 -8.10
N PHE A 51 -10.03 -8.82 -7.08
CA PHE A 51 -9.18 -10.03 -7.22
C PHE A 51 -9.37 -11.09 -6.14
N GLU A 52 -10.59 -11.26 -5.65
CA GLU A 52 -11.00 -12.13 -4.51
C GLU A 52 -10.67 -13.64 -4.63
N ARG A 53 -9.92 -14.08 -5.67
CA ARG A 53 -9.67 -15.51 -5.96
C ARG A 53 -8.21 -15.90 -6.16
N ASN A 54 -7.25 -14.98 -6.00
CA ASN A 54 -5.82 -15.30 -6.09
C ASN A 54 -5.15 -15.24 -4.72
N LYS A 55 -4.83 -16.42 -4.16
CA LYS A 55 -4.21 -16.56 -2.83
C LYS A 55 -2.83 -15.91 -2.72
N VAL A 56 -2.04 -15.88 -3.79
CA VAL A 56 -0.70 -15.26 -3.77
C VAL A 56 -0.83 -13.74 -3.68
N LEU A 57 -1.73 -13.16 -4.48
CA LEU A 57 -2.01 -11.73 -4.43
C LEU A 57 -2.63 -11.33 -3.08
N GLU A 58 -3.51 -12.16 -2.51
CA GLU A 58 -4.09 -11.91 -1.19
C GLU A 58 -3.02 -11.84 -0.09
N LEU A 59 -2.10 -12.82 -0.04
CA LEU A 59 -0.99 -12.80 0.92
C LEU A 59 -0.09 -11.56 0.76
N GLN A 60 0.19 -11.16 -0.48
CA GLN A 60 0.96 -9.95 -0.75
C GLN A 60 0.21 -8.68 -0.30
N MET A 61 -1.11 -8.62 -0.51
CA MET A 61 -1.92 -7.49 -0.04
C MET A 61 -1.98 -7.44 1.49
N ASP A 62 -2.13 -8.57 2.17
CA ASP A 62 -2.17 -8.62 3.63
C ASP A 62 -0.83 -8.16 4.26
N GLU A 63 0.32 -8.53 3.65
CA GLU A 63 1.62 -8.00 4.04
C GLU A 63 1.66 -6.46 3.94
N LEU A 64 1.13 -5.90 2.86
CA LEU A 64 1.09 -4.45 2.64
C LEU A 64 0.13 -3.75 3.61
N PHE A 65 -1.01 -4.36 3.96
CA PHE A 65 -1.89 -3.83 5.00
C PHE A 65 -1.19 -3.79 6.37
N ALA A 66 -0.49 -4.86 6.74
CA ALA A 66 0.26 -4.91 8.00
C ALA A 66 1.40 -3.86 8.04
N ARG A 67 2.04 -3.57 6.91
CA ARG A 67 3.03 -2.50 6.79
C ARG A 67 2.40 -1.12 6.97
N LEU A 68 1.28 -0.84 6.28
CA LEU A 68 0.55 0.42 6.42
C LEU A 68 0.08 0.66 7.86
N GLN A 69 -0.41 -0.38 8.55
CA GLN A 69 -0.84 -0.27 9.94
C GLN A 69 0.33 0.12 10.86
N ARG A 70 1.51 -0.51 10.69
CA ARG A 70 2.72 -0.14 11.45
C ARG A 70 3.14 1.32 11.24
N ILE A 71 3.03 1.83 10.02
CA ILE A 71 3.32 3.25 9.72
C ILE A 71 2.32 4.15 10.47
N GLN A 72 1.03 3.83 10.44
CA GLN A 72 0.01 4.60 11.18
C GLN A 72 0.29 4.60 12.69
N ASP A 73 0.56 3.42 13.27
CA ASP A 73 0.86 3.29 14.70
C ASP A 73 2.13 4.05 15.10
N ALA A 74 3.18 4.02 14.26
CA ALA A 74 4.43 4.75 14.52
C ALA A 74 4.25 6.27 14.39
N SER A 75 3.34 6.74 13.52
CA SER A 75 3.01 8.17 13.43
C SER A 75 2.21 8.68 14.63
N PHE A 76 1.47 7.80 15.30
CA PHE A 76 0.63 8.15 16.46
C PHE A 76 1.38 8.17 17.80
N ARG A 77 2.59 7.57 17.86
CA ARG A 77 3.43 7.50 19.07
C ARG A 77 4.43 8.65 19.21
N LYS A 78 4.37 9.67 18.35
CA LYS A 78 5.13 10.92 18.44
C LYS A 78 4.20 12.06 18.85
#